data_AF-A0A1G1JVE1-F1
#
_entry.id   AF-A0A1G1JVE1-F1
#
_cell.length_a   1.000
_cell.length_b   1.000
_cell.length_c   1.000
_cell.angle_alpha   90.00
_cell.angle_beta   90.00
_cell.angle_gamma   90.00
#
_symmetry.space_group_name_H-M   'P 1'
#
loop_
_entity.id
_entity.type
_entity.pdbx_description
1 polymer ?
#
loop_
_entity_poly.entity_id
_entity_poly.type
_entity_poly.pdbx_seq_one_letter_code
_entity_poly.pdbx_strand_id
1 'polypeptide(L)'
;MKKMNLSKVAFILFVSFLMVPIAFCAEPPKASGKTLKTPPLSPAMLEQKKFWEDEQAYMKQEMAYRKEASDRMVQISRQLGDFAKQLKATTDEGEKKKIQTQFDALRQEQFVVGEEMAKHDVESAEHGIVSAQRRLELAQKRLEDIQARRAQKSNS
;
A
#
# COMPACT_ATOMS: atom_id res chain seq x y z
N MET A 1 -33.80 -10.13 10.50
CA MET A 1 -32.72 -9.14 10.28
C MET A 1 -31.54 -9.86 9.62
N LYS A 2 -31.24 -9.52 8.36
CA LYS A 2 -30.24 -10.23 7.53
C LYS A 2 -28.82 -9.80 7.93
N LYS A 3 -27.99 -10.76 8.35
CA LYS A 3 -26.55 -10.58 8.56
C LYS A 3 -25.89 -10.26 7.21
N MET A 4 -25.47 -9.01 7.02
CA MET A 4 -24.61 -8.65 5.90
C MET A 4 -23.17 -9.04 6.24
N ASN A 5 -22.61 -9.95 5.45
CA ASN A 5 -21.24 -10.42 5.60
C ASN A 5 -20.26 -9.26 5.36
N LEU A 6 -19.46 -8.94 6.38
CA LEU A 6 -18.42 -7.90 6.39
C LEU A 6 -17.47 -8.01 5.19
N SER A 7 -17.25 -9.22 4.69
CA SER A 7 -16.48 -9.54 3.48
C SER A 7 -17.04 -8.90 2.19
N LYS A 8 -18.37 -8.73 2.07
CA LYS A 8 -18.97 -8.09 0.89
C LYS A 8 -18.80 -6.56 0.88
N VAL A 9 -18.77 -5.93 2.05
CA VAL A 9 -18.54 -4.48 2.17
C VAL A 9 -17.08 -4.15 1.86
N ALA A 10 -16.14 -4.95 2.35
CA ALA A 10 -14.72 -4.82 2.03
C ALA A 10 -14.44 -5.02 0.53
N PHE A 11 -15.13 -5.97 -0.12
CA PHE A 11 -14.99 -6.20 -1.55
C PHE A 11 -15.52 -5.03 -2.40
N ILE A 12 -16.66 -4.42 -2.01
CA ILE A 12 -17.21 -3.26 -2.71
C ILE A 12 -16.29 -2.03 -2.56
N LEU A 13 -15.72 -1.81 -1.38
CA LEU A 13 -14.76 -0.72 -1.16
C LEU A 13 -13.47 -0.94 -1.96
N PHE A 14 -12.96 -2.18 -2.03
CA PHE A 14 -11.78 -2.51 -2.81
C PHE A 14 -11.99 -2.34 -4.33
N VAL A 15 -13.13 -2.76 -4.86
CA VAL A 15 -13.49 -2.57 -6.28
C VAL A 15 -13.72 -1.09 -6.60
N SER A 16 -14.27 -0.31 -5.67
CA SER A 16 -14.45 1.14 -5.85
C SER A 16 -13.12 1.89 -5.85
N PHE A 17 -12.12 1.41 -5.11
CA PHE A 17 -10.77 1.97 -5.08
C PHE A 17 -9.95 1.62 -6.35
N LEU A 18 -10.24 0.49 -6.98
CA LEU A 18 -9.59 0.00 -8.21
C LEU A 18 -10.15 0.60 -9.50
N MET A 19 -11.39 1.10 -9.52
CA MET A 19 -12.06 1.57 -10.73
C MET A 19 -11.93 3.09 -11.00
N VAL A 20 -11.16 3.83 -10.19
CA VAL A 20 -10.96 5.29 -10.35
C VAL A 20 -9.68 5.70 -11.11
N PRO A 21 -9.04 4.84 -11.95
CA PRO A 21 -8.15 5.39 -12.97
C PRO A 21 -8.42 4.78 -14.36
N ILE A 22 -9.63 4.88 -14.91
CA ILE A 22 -9.87 4.47 -16.32
C ILE A 22 -10.54 5.56 -17.18
N ALA A 23 -10.98 6.69 -16.60
CA ALA A 23 -11.58 7.78 -17.39
C ALA A 23 -10.59 8.87 -17.86
N PHE A 24 -9.29 8.59 -17.92
CA PHE A 24 -8.28 9.57 -18.40
C PHE A 24 -7.27 9.01 -19.41
N CYS A 25 -7.65 7.95 -20.13
CA CYS A 25 -6.90 7.43 -21.28
C CYS A 25 -7.79 7.34 -22.52
N ALA A 26 -8.58 8.38 -22.81
CA ALA A 26 -9.09 8.57 -24.16
C ALA A 26 -7.90 8.95 -25.05
N GLU A 27 -7.64 8.16 -26.09
CA GLU A 27 -6.60 8.40 -27.09
C GLU A 27 -6.60 9.86 -27.54
N PRO A 28 -5.42 10.52 -27.65
CA PRO A 28 -5.36 11.82 -28.26
C PRO A 28 -5.78 11.67 -29.73
N PRO A 29 -6.73 12.48 -30.24
CA PRO A 29 -7.04 12.47 -31.66
C PRO A 29 -5.77 12.78 -32.46
N LYS A 30 -5.49 11.93 -33.45
CA LYS A 30 -4.32 12.04 -34.34
C LYS A 30 -4.17 13.48 -34.83
N ALA A 31 -3.00 14.05 -34.53
CA ALA A 31 -2.67 15.45 -34.74
C ALA A 31 -2.86 15.86 -36.21
N SER A 32 -3.81 16.75 -36.47
CA SER A 32 -3.70 17.68 -37.60
C SER A 32 -2.59 18.68 -37.24
N GLY A 33 -1.63 18.90 -38.14
CA GLY A 33 -0.35 19.59 -37.95
C GLY A 33 -0.41 21.05 -37.49
N LYS A 34 -0.93 21.31 -36.30
CA LYS A 34 -0.65 22.50 -35.50
C LYS A 34 0.01 22.01 -34.23
N THR A 35 1.25 22.42 -34.00
CA THR A 35 1.90 22.29 -32.68
C THR A 35 1.05 23.04 -31.67
N LEU A 36 0.07 22.34 -31.10
CA LEU A 36 -0.72 22.80 -29.98
C LEU A 36 0.29 22.90 -28.83
N LYS A 37 0.78 24.11 -28.57
CA LYS A 37 1.52 24.38 -27.33
C LYS A 37 0.58 24.00 -26.20
N THR A 38 0.79 22.82 -25.61
CA THR A 38 0.05 22.45 -24.41
C THR A 38 0.29 23.57 -23.40
N PRO A 39 -0.77 24.23 -22.91
CA PRO A 39 -0.58 25.25 -21.90
C PRO A 39 0.18 24.63 -20.73
N PRO A 40 1.14 25.35 -20.11
CA PRO A 40 1.86 24.83 -18.96
C PRO A 40 0.86 24.36 -17.90
N LEU A 41 1.13 23.21 -17.30
CA LEU A 41 0.31 22.65 -16.22
C LEU A 41 0.13 23.74 -15.15
N SER A 42 -1.10 23.94 -14.70
CA SER A 42 -1.33 24.86 -13.60
C SER A 42 -0.63 24.34 -12.33
N PRO A 43 -0.24 25.21 -11.39
CA PRO A 43 0.37 24.79 -10.13
C PRO A 43 -0.42 23.69 -9.41
N ALA A 44 -1.76 23.77 -9.43
CA ALA A 44 -2.64 22.74 -8.86
C ALA A 44 -2.54 21.38 -9.58
N MET A 45 -2.35 21.35 -10.90
CA MET A 45 -2.15 20.10 -11.65
C MET A 45 -0.76 19.51 -11.38
N LEU A 46 0.25 20.34 -11.18
CA LEU A 46 1.59 19.89 -10.79
C LEU A 46 1.59 19.28 -9.39
N GLU A 47 0.91 19.90 -8.43
CA GLU A 47 0.76 19.35 -7.07
C GLU A 47 0.01 18.02 -7.06
N GLN A 48 -1.05 17.90 -7.85
CA GLN A 48 -1.79 16.66 -7.96
C GLN A 48 -0.98 15.56 -8.64
N LYS A 49 -0.23 15.89 -9.70
CA LYS A 49 0.67 14.94 -10.36
C LYS A 49 1.71 14.42 -9.37
N LYS A 50 2.37 15.33 -8.65
CA LYS A 50 3.36 14.99 -7.63
C LYS A 50 2.76 14.08 -6.55
N PHE A 51 1.56 14.40 -6.07
CA PHE A 51 0.86 13.55 -5.09
C PHE A 51 0.73 12.09 -5.58
N TRP A 52 0.26 11.87 -6.81
CA TRP A 52 0.11 10.51 -7.32
C TRP A 52 1.44 9.79 -7.59
N GLU A 53 2.48 10.52 -7.98
CA GLU A 53 3.84 9.98 -8.10
C GLU A 53 4.38 9.52 -6.74
N ASP A 54 4.20 10.34 -5.70
CA ASP A 54 4.59 10.02 -4.32
C ASP A 54 3.83 8.77 -3.80
N GLU A 55 2.52 8.68 -4.04
CA GLU A 55 1.70 7.50 -3.65
C GLU A 55 2.14 6.22 -4.38
N GLN A 56 2.46 6.31 -5.67
CA GLN A 56 2.96 5.16 -6.42
C GLN A 56 4.32 4.69 -5.91
N ALA A 57 5.22 5.62 -5.57
CA ALA A 57 6.50 5.31 -4.99
C ALA A 57 6.34 4.63 -3.63
N TYR A 58 5.47 5.16 -2.78
CA TYR A 58 5.14 4.57 -1.49
C TYR A 58 4.60 3.13 -1.64
N MET A 59 3.61 2.92 -2.50
CA MET A 59 3.02 1.59 -2.72
C MET A 59 4.05 0.58 -3.24
N LYS A 60 5.00 1.00 -4.08
CA LYS A 60 6.07 0.13 -4.55
C LYS A 60 7.01 -0.28 -3.41
N GLN A 61 7.36 0.66 -2.54
CA GLN A 61 8.17 0.40 -1.36
C GLN A 61 7.46 -0.53 -0.37
N GLU A 62 6.18 -0.27 -0.09
CA GLU A 62 5.33 -1.09 0.77
C GLU A 62 5.28 -2.56 0.30
N MET A 63 5.04 -2.77 -0.99
CA MET A 63 4.99 -4.11 -1.57
C MET A 63 6.35 -4.82 -1.51
N ALA A 64 7.45 -4.09 -1.72
CA ALA A 64 8.79 -4.65 -1.60
C ALA A 64 9.09 -5.08 -0.16
N TYR A 65 8.79 -4.22 0.82
CA TYR A 65 8.93 -4.53 2.24
C TYR A 65 8.11 -5.76 2.64
N ARG A 66 6.81 -5.80 2.29
CA ARG A 66 5.93 -6.93 2.63
C ARG A 66 6.44 -8.24 2.06
N LYS A 67 6.93 -8.21 0.82
CA LYS A 67 7.53 -9.38 0.19
C LYS A 67 8.77 -9.85 0.96
N GLU A 68 9.70 -8.94 1.26
CA GLU A 68 10.93 -9.27 1.99
C GLU A 68 10.65 -9.82 3.39
N ALA A 69 9.79 -9.14 4.16
CA ALA A 69 9.42 -9.58 5.50
C ALA A 69 8.72 -10.95 5.48
N SER A 70 7.83 -11.19 4.50
CA SER A 70 7.21 -12.50 4.31
C SER A 70 8.22 -13.58 3.94
N ASP A 71 9.16 -13.28 3.03
CA ASP A 71 10.21 -14.21 2.62
C ASP A 71 11.09 -14.60 3.83
N ARG A 72 11.46 -13.61 4.67
CA ARG A 72 12.18 -13.82 5.94
C ARG A 72 11.40 -14.73 6.90
N MET A 73 10.11 -14.45 7.12
CA MET A 73 9.27 -15.29 8.00
C MET A 73 9.17 -16.74 7.54
N VAL A 74 9.04 -16.97 6.23
CA VAL A 74 9.00 -18.31 5.65
C VAL A 74 10.34 -19.02 5.86
N GLN A 75 11.46 -18.34 5.61
CA GLN A 75 12.79 -18.90 5.80
C GLN A 75 13.04 -19.30 7.25
N ILE A 76 12.73 -18.41 8.20
CA ILE A 76 12.86 -18.66 9.64
C ILE A 76 11.99 -19.87 10.04
N SER A 77 10.73 -19.90 9.60
CA SER A 77 9.81 -21.01 9.89
C SER A 77 10.34 -22.35 9.36
N ARG A 78 10.97 -22.35 8.19
CA ARG A 78 11.59 -23.56 7.61
C ARG A 78 12.76 -24.05 8.46
N GLN A 79 13.67 -23.14 8.81
CA GLN A 79 14.82 -23.44 9.64
C GLN A 79 14.40 -23.95 11.04
N LEU A 80 13.38 -23.34 11.65
CA LEU A 80 12.78 -23.85 12.90
C LEU A 80 12.26 -25.28 12.73
N GLY A 81 11.60 -25.57 11.62
CA GLY A 81 11.14 -26.92 11.29
C GLY A 81 12.28 -27.94 11.17
N ASP A 82 13.42 -27.54 10.59
CA ASP A 82 14.59 -28.40 10.46
C ASP A 82 15.32 -28.61 11.80
N PHE A 83 15.46 -27.56 12.62
CA PHE A 83 15.97 -27.69 13.97
C PHE A 83 15.09 -28.58 14.86
N ALA A 84 13.76 -28.50 14.73
CA ALA A 84 12.85 -29.38 15.46
C ALA A 84 13.05 -30.87 15.10
N LYS A 85 13.34 -31.16 13.82
CA LYS A 85 13.69 -32.53 13.39
C LYS A 85 15.04 -32.96 13.97
N GLN A 86 16.04 -32.07 13.96
CA GLN A 86 17.36 -32.35 14.54
C GLN A 86 17.27 -32.61 16.04
N LEU A 87 16.50 -31.82 16.80
CA LEU A 87 16.26 -32.04 18.22
C LEU A 87 15.63 -33.41 18.50
N LYS A 88 14.71 -33.85 17.64
CA LYS A 88 14.06 -35.17 17.77
C LYS A 88 15.01 -36.33 17.41
N ALA A 89 15.92 -36.12 16.47
CA ALA A 89 16.85 -37.14 15.99
C ALA A 89 18.12 -37.27 16.85
N THR A 90 18.51 -36.20 17.55
CA THR A 90 19.75 -36.15 18.34
C THR A 90 19.56 -36.82 19.69
N THR A 91 20.41 -37.81 19.97
CA THR A 91 20.43 -38.54 21.25
C THR A 91 21.50 -38.03 22.22
N ASP A 92 22.50 -37.30 21.71
CA ASP A 92 23.53 -36.68 22.54
C ASP A 92 22.99 -35.41 23.22
N GLU A 93 23.05 -35.37 24.55
CA GLU A 93 22.51 -34.26 25.35
C GLU A 93 23.32 -32.96 25.21
N GLY A 94 24.60 -33.03 24.85
CA GLY A 94 25.43 -31.86 24.59
C GLY A 94 25.06 -31.17 23.28
N GLU A 95 24.95 -31.95 22.20
CA GLU A 95 24.52 -31.47 20.89
C GLU A 95 23.07 -30.98 20.92
N LYS A 96 22.18 -31.69 21.62
CA LYS A 96 20.79 -31.29 21.79
C LYS A 96 20.64 -29.94 22.46
N LYS A 97 21.43 -29.63 23.50
CA LYS A 97 21.46 -28.30 24.12
C LYS A 97 21.91 -27.22 23.13
N LYS A 98 22.94 -27.50 22.34
CA LYS A 98 23.43 -26.56 21.32
C LYS A 98 22.35 -26.27 20.26
N ILE A 99 21.69 -27.31 19.76
CA ILE A 99 20.59 -27.17 18.79
C ILE A 99 19.43 -26.40 19.43
N GLN A 100 19.10 -26.66 20.69
CA GLN A 100 18.04 -25.97 21.41
C GLN A 100 18.33 -24.48 21.54
N THR A 101 19.55 -24.08 21.89
CA THR A 101 19.94 -22.66 21.94
C THR A 101 19.80 -21.97 20.58
N GLN A 102 20.16 -22.65 19.48
CA GLN A 102 19.98 -22.10 18.13
C GLN A 102 18.51 -21.99 17.74
N PHE A 103 17.70 -22.98 18.10
CA PHE A 103 16.26 -22.97 17.90
C PHE A 103 15.59 -21.79 18.64
N ASP A 104 15.96 -21.57 19.90
CA ASP A 104 15.40 -20.49 20.72
C ASP A 104 15.80 -19.11 20.19
N ALA A 105 17.06 -18.94 19.76
CA ALA A 105 17.52 -17.72 19.11
C ALA A 105 16.73 -17.43 17.82
N LEU A 106 16.50 -18.44 17.01
CA LEU A 106 15.74 -18.30 15.77
C LEU A 106 14.24 -18.03 16.01
N ARG A 107 13.66 -18.57 17.10
CA ARG A 107 12.31 -18.20 17.53
C ARG A 107 12.22 -16.74 17.94
N GLN A 108 13.24 -16.24 18.63
CA GLN A 108 13.31 -14.83 18.99
C GLN A 108 13.40 -13.95 17.73
N GLU A 109 14.19 -14.37 16.74
CA GLU A 109 14.25 -13.68 15.45
C GLU A 109 12.87 -13.66 14.75
N GLN A 110 12.15 -14.79 14.74
CA GLN A 110 10.79 -14.87 14.21
C GLN A 110 9.85 -13.84 14.86
N PHE A 111 9.95 -13.71 16.19
CA PHE A 111 9.14 -12.76 16.94
C PHE A 111 9.47 -11.31 16.57
N VAL A 112 10.75 -10.97 16.49
CA VAL A 112 11.20 -9.61 16.09
C VAL A 112 10.70 -9.26 14.70
N VAL A 113 10.79 -10.17 13.73
CA VAL A 113 10.25 -9.93 12.38
C VAL A 113 8.73 -9.70 12.43
N GLY A 114 8.01 -10.48 13.25
CA GLY A 114 6.57 -10.26 13.46
C GLY A 114 6.25 -8.89 14.04
N GLU A 115 7.03 -8.39 14.99
CA GLU A 115 6.87 -7.04 15.55
C GLU A 115 7.20 -5.94 14.53
N GLU A 116 8.25 -6.11 13.72
CA GLU A 116 8.59 -5.18 12.63
C GLU A 116 7.43 -5.06 11.64
N MET A 117 6.85 -6.21 11.24
CA MET A 117 5.70 -6.23 10.34
C MET A 117 4.49 -5.51 10.94
N ALA A 118 4.20 -5.74 12.22
CA ALA A 118 3.08 -5.09 12.90
C ALA A 118 3.26 -3.56 12.99
N LYS A 119 4.50 -3.08 13.26
CA LYS A 119 4.81 -1.65 13.23
C LYS A 119 4.58 -1.06 11.84
N HIS A 120 5.07 -1.74 10.80
CA HIS A 120 4.90 -1.28 9.43
C HIS A 120 3.43 -1.27 8.99
N ASP A 121 2.61 -2.22 9.46
CA ASP A 121 1.16 -2.20 9.22
C ASP A 121 0.48 -0.95 9.82
N VAL A 122 0.92 -0.52 11.00
CA VAL A 122 0.43 0.71 11.63
C VAL A 122 0.86 1.95 10.83
N GLU A 123 2.14 2.04 10.47
CA GLU A 123 2.67 3.14 9.64
C GLU A 123 1.95 3.21 8.29
N SER A 124 1.64 2.06 7.70
CA SER A 124 0.89 1.97 6.45
C SER A 124 -0.55 2.45 6.58
N ALA A 125 -1.21 2.12 7.70
CA ALA A 125 -2.54 2.62 8.00
C ALA A 125 -2.54 4.14 8.21
N GLU A 126 -1.55 4.68 8.92
CA GLU A 126 -1.38 6.12 9.12
C GLU A 126 -1.17 6.84 7.78
N HIS A 127 -0.30 6.30 6.92
CA HIS A 127 -0.10 6.83 5.57
C HIS A 127 -1.41 6.84 4.77
N GLY A 128 -2.18 5.75 4.81
CA GLY A 128 -3.48 5.64 4.14
C GLY A 128 -4.49 6.69 4.62
N ILE A 129 -4.51 7.01 5.91
CA ILE A 129 -5.36 8.06 6.50
C ILE A 129 -4.95 9.44 5.96
N VAL A 130 -3.65 9.77 5.99
CA VAL A 130 -3.13 11.05 5.49
C VAL A 130 -3.40 11.20 3.99
N SER A 131 -3.17 10.14 3.20
CA SER A 131 -3.48 10.11 1.76
C SER A 131 -4.98 10.31 1.49
N ALA A 132 -5.86 9.69 2.29
CA ALA A 132 -7.31 9.89 2.18
C ALA A 132 -7.72 11.33 2.51
N GLN A 133 -7.18 11.92 3.57
CA GLN A 133 -7.43 13.31 3.95
C GLN A 133 -7.00 14.28 2.82
N ARG A 134 -5.81 14.09 2.27
CA ARG A 134 -5.30 14.93 1.18
C ARG A 134 -6.14 14.82 -0.10
N ARG A 135 -6.65 13.63 -0.42
CA ARG A 135 -7.60 13.44 -1.54
C ARG A 135 -8.92 14.16 -1.30
N LEU A 136 -9.42 14.14 -0.07
CA LEU A 136 -10.65 14.85 0.30
C LEU A 136 -10.48 16.38 0.15
N GLU A 137 -9.36 16.94 0.63
CA GLU A 137 -9.05 18.37 0.48
C GLU A 137 -8.97 18.79 -0.99
N LEU A 138 -8.30 17.99 -1.82
CA LEU A 138 -8.22 18.24 -3.27
C LEU A 138 -9.60 18.20 -3.94
N ALA A 139 -10.47 17.27 -3.52
CA ALA A 139 -11.83 17.18 -4.04
C ALA A 139 -12.70 18.37 -3.60
N GLN A 140 -12.55 18.83 -2.35
CA GLN A 140 -13.26 20.00 -1.82
C GLN A 140 -12.88 21.27 -2.58
N LYS A 141 -11.58 21.54 -2.77
CA LYS A 141 -11.10 22.69 -3.56
C LYS A 141 -11.65 22.67 -4.99
N ARG A 142 -11.66 21.51 -5.63
CA ARG A 142 -12.25 21.36 -6.97
C ARG A 142 -13.75 21.65 -6.98
N LEU A 143 -14.48 21.26 -5.94
CA LEU A 143 -15.90 21.52 -5.84
C LEU A 143 -16.18 23.02 -5.69
N GLU A 144 -15.42 23.71 -4.84
CA GLU A 144 -15.49 25.17 -4.65
C GLU A 144 -15.22 25.91 -5.97
N ASP A 145 -14.15 25.54 -6.69
CA ASP A 145 -13.83 26.12 -8.01
C ASP A 145 -14.98 25.94 -9.02
N ILE A 146 -15.61 24.76 -9.04
CA ILE A 146 -16.75 24.48 -9.93
C ILE A 146 -17.95 25.34 -9.54
N GLN A 147 -18.24 25.47 -8.24
CA GLN A 147 -19.35 26.29 -7.76
C GLN A 147 -19.12 27.77 -8.08
N ALA A 148 -17.91 28.29 -7.88
CA ALA A 148 -17.55 29.66 -8.24
C ALA A 148 -17.73 29.94 -9.74
N ARG A 149 -17.28 29.03 -10.61
CA ARG A 149 -17.48 29.13 -12.07
C ARG A 149 -18.95 29.08 -12.47
N ARG A 150 -19.77 28.28 -11.78
CA ARG A 150 -21.22 28.21 -12.03
C ARG A 150 -21.92 29.52 -11.64
N ALA A 151 -21.55 30.11 -10.50
CA ALA A 151 -22.10 31.39 -10.04
C ALA A 151 -21.72 32.56 -10.98
N GLN A 152 -20.49 32.57 -11.50
CA GLN A 152 -20.09 33.58 -12.49
C GLN A 152 -20.84 33.45 -13.83
N LYS A 153 -21.14 32.22 -14.26
CA LYS A 153 -21.94 31.97 -15.48
C LYS A 153 -23.42 32.31 -15.35
N SER A 154 -23.99 32.39 -14.14
CA SER A 154 -25.39 32.80 -13.97
C SER A 154 -25.58 34.32 -13.95
N ASN A 155 -24.50 35.09 -13.80
CA ASN A 155 -24.52 36.56 -13.72
C ASN A 155 -24.05 37.24 -15.03
N SER A 156 -23.80 36.46 -16.08
CA SER A 156 -23.38 36.93 -17.42
C SER A 156 -24.36 36.45 -18.48
#